data_AF-A0A7Z9PRY7-F1
#
_entry.id   AF-A0A7Z9PRY7-F1
#
_cell.length_a   1.000
_cell.length_b   1.000
_cell.length_c   1.000
_cell.angle_alpha   90.00
_cell.angle_beta   90.00
_cell.angle_gamma   90.00
#
_symmetry.space_group_name_H-M   'P 1'
#
loop_
_entity.id
_entity.type
_entity.pdbx_description
1 polymer ?
#
loop_
_entity_poly.entity_id
_entity_poly.type
_entity_poly.pdbx_seq_one_letter_code
_entity_poly.pdbx_strand_id
1 'polypeptide(L)'
;MLIASNNRYTSSSLHLRPREAAPAEPKGVQPQAPKDGFSKDEQQELDRWNERNRFDMGELKTPPAGQTDPEIENARGYVSDVLDRVAGDALSKRGLELRLEIYSGDVPQAALDDNMYGEQAWKEQHPDKPWPVRAWLGAPDDSKAPIYRMAINLGMLRALETEDELAFILAEQAEILLDHDKRDPNNEELL
;
A
#
# COMPACT_ATOMS: atom_id res chain seq x y z
N MET A 1 65.70 19.51 10.87
CA MET A 1 66.25 18.30 10.24
C MET A 1 65.27 17.90 9.15
N LEU A 2 65.62 18.18 7.89
CA LEU A 2 64.86 17.87 6.67
C LEU A 2 65.53 16.68 5.98
N ILE A 3 64.76 15.65 5.63
CA ILE A 3 65.06 14.65 4.57
C ILE A 3 63.69 14.25 4.01
N ALA A 4 63.27 14.81 2.87
CA ALA A 4 63.43 14.31 1.49
C ALA A 4 62.29 13.33 1.11
N SER A 5 61.72 13.29 -0.09
CA SER A 5 62.25 13.58 -1.42
C SER A 5 61.11 13.80 -2.43
N ASN A 6 61.39 14.59 -3.48
CA ASN A 6 61.18 14.36 -4.92
C ASN A 6 60.05 13.40 -5.38
N ASN A 7 59.31 13.62 -6.46
CA ASN A 7 59.74 14.19 -7.73
C ASN A 7 58.53 14.51 -8.63
N ARG A 8 58.86 15.21 -9.72
CA ARG A 8 58.03 15.81 -10.77
C ARG A 8 57.25 14.82 -11.66
N TYR A 9 56.06 15.29 -12.06
CA TYR A 9 55.41 15.21 -13.38
C TYR A 9 55.50 13.94 -14.21
N THR A 10 54.34 13.31 -14.42
CA THR A 10 53.90 12.79 -15.72
C THR A 10 52.41 13.07 -15.93
N SER A 11 52.07 13.60 -17.10
CA SER A 11 50.72 13.85 -17.58
C SER A 11 49.79 12.66 -17.41
N SER A 12 48.55 12.93 -17.00
CA SER A 12 47.40 12.15 -17.44
C SER A 12 46.20 13.08 -17.53
N SER A 13 45.69 13.17 -18.76
CA SER A 13 44.52 13.93 -19.16
C SER A 13 43.38 13.76 -18.16
N LEU A 14 42.91 14.88 -17.61
CA LEU A 14 41.58 14.95 -17.01
C LEU A 14 40.56 14.65 -18.12
N HIS A 15 40.29 13.37 -18.34
CA HIS A 15 39.05 12.95 -18.97
C HIS A 15 37.95 13.43 -18.04
N LEU A 16 37.32 14.54 -18.43
CA LEU A 16 35.96 14.87 -18.04
C LEU A 16 35.15 13.59 -18.27
N ARG A 17 34.84 12.87 -17.19
CA ARG A 17 33.86 11.80 -17.25
C ARG A 17 32.59 12.42 -17.82
N PRO A 18 31.94 11.80 -18.82
CA PRO A 18 30.61 12.21 -19.21
C PRO A 18 29.76 12.23 -17.95
N ARG A 19 29.05 13.33 -17.73
CA ARG A 19 28.03 13.47 -16.71
C ARG A 19 27.11 12.26 -16.88
N GLU A 20 27.20 11.31 -15.96
CA GLU A 20 26.31 10.16 -15.90
C GLU A 20 24.90 10.74 -15.91
N ALA A 21 24.11 10.33 -16.89
CA ALA A 21 22.78 10.86 -17.09
C ALA A 21 22.01 10.72 -15.78
N ALA A 22 21.33 11.80 -15.37
CA ALA A 22 20.42 11.76 -14.25
C ALA A 22 19.50 10.53 -14.39
N PRO A 23 19.18 9.81 -13.30
CA PRO A 23 18.23 8.70 -13.37
C PRO A 23 16.96 9.23 -14.03
N ALA A 24 16.49 8.48 -15.04
CA ALA A 24 15.30 8.85 -15.78
C ALA A 24 14.16 9.12 -14.79
N GLU A 25 13.52 10.29 -14.94
CA GLU A 25 12.27 10.60 -14.24
C GLU A 25 11.31 9.42 -14.41
N PRO A 26 10.62 8.97 -13.34
CA PRO A 26 9.65 7.89 -13.45
C PRO A 26 8.63 8.32 -14.50
N LYS A 27 8.59 7.60 -15.63
CA LYS A 27 7.58 7.80 -16.66
C LYS A 27 6.22 7.60 -15.99
N GLY A 28 5.50 8.70 -15.78
CA GLY A 28 4.12 8.65 -15.34
C GLY A 28 3.37 7.67 -16.22
N VAL A 29 2.79 6.65 -15.58
CA VAL A 29 1.93 5.66 -16.25
C VAL A 29 0.81 6.45 -16.93
N GLN A 30 0.69 6.30 -18.25
CA GLN A 30 -0.43 6.90 -18.98
C GLN A 30 -1.73 6.24 -18.48
N PRO A 31 -2.81 7.01 -18.23
CA PRO A 31 -4.08 6.46 -17.79
C PRO A 31 -4.51 5.32 -18.72
N GLN A 32 -4.84 4.16 -18.16
CA GLN A 32 -5.36 3.06 -18.97
C GLN A 32 -6.72 3.48 -19.53
N ALA A 33 -7.06 3.01 -20.74
CA ALA A 33 -8.43 3.17 -21.24
C ALA A 33 -9.39 2.53 -20.22
N PRO A 34 -10.59 3.10 -20.00
CA PRO A 34 -11.54 2.53 -19.05
C PRO A 34 -11.79 1.06 -19.36
N LYS A 35 -11.66 0.19 -18.36
CA LYS A 35 -12.18 -1.18 -18.45
C LYS A 35 -13.69 -1.10 -18.64
N ASP A 36 -14.28 -2.01 -19.43
CA ASP A 36 -15.71 -2.01 -19.75
C ASP A 36 -16.55 -1.82 -18.47
N GLY A 37 -17.29 -0.71 -18.40
CA GLY A 37 -18.16 -0.38 -17.26
C GLY A 37 -17.71 0.78 -16.36
N PHE A 38 -16.45 1.24 -16.44
CA PHE A 38 -16.00 2.43 -15.69
C PHE A 38 -16.05 3.71 -16.52
N SER A 39 -16.44 4.81 -15.89
CA SER A 39 -16.18 6.16 -16.39
C SER A 39 -14.69 6.48 -16.37
N LYS A 40 -14.30 7.56 -17.05
CA LYS A 40 -12.90 8.02 -17.06
C LYS A 40 -12.40 8.38 -15.64
N ASP A 41 -13.25 9.02 -14.84
CA ASP A 41 -12.90 9.44 -13.47
C ASP A 41 -12.71 8.21 -12.58
N GLU A 42 -13.60 7.22 -12.70
CA GLU A 42 -13.50 5.94 -11.99
C GLU A 42 -12.26 5.14 -12.38
N GLN A 43 -11.91 5.10 -13.67
CA GLN A 43 -10.69 4.42 -14.10
C GLN A 43 -9.44 5.11 -13.53
N GLN A 44 -9.40 6.44 -13.52
CA GLN A 44 -8.29 7.19 -12.93
C GLN A 44 -8.18 6.94 -11.42
N GLU A 45 -9.31 6.84 -10.73
CA GLU A 45 -9.32 6.55 -9.30
C GLU A 45 -8.88 5.12 -8.99
N LEU A 46 -9.29 4.15 -9.81
CA LEU A 46 -8.81 2.77 -9.71
C LEU A 46 -7.30 2.68 -9.96
N ASP A 47 -6.79 3.39 -10.97
CA ASP A 47 -5.36 3.43 -11.26
C ASP A 47 -4.57 4.05 -10.09
N ARG A 48 -5.06 5.16 -9.51
CA ARG A 48 -4.47 5.77 -8.30
C ARG A 48 -4.47 4.82 -7.11
N TRP A 49 -5.58 4.12 -6.87
CA TRP A 49 -5.71 3.16 -5.77
C TRP A 49 -4.66 2.05 -5.88
N ASN A 50 -4.47 1.51 -7.08
CA ASN A 50 -3.55 0.40 -7.33
C ASN A 50 -2.07 0.81 -7.19
N GLU A 51 -1.74 2.08 -7.44
CA GLU A 51 -0.36 2.58 -7.43
C GLU A 51 0.09 3.11 -6.06
N ARG A 52 -0.84 3.39 -5.12
CA ARG A 52 -0.57 4.18 -3.91
C ARG A 52 0.57 3.68 -3.02
N ASN A 53 0.72 2.36 -2.89
CA ASN A 53 1.77 1.73 -2.07
C ASN A 53 2.81 0.99 -2.91
N ARG A 54 2.87 1.28 -4.23
CA ARG A 54 3.66 0.46 -5.15
C ARG A 54 5.15 0.42 -4.84
N PHE A 55 5.69 1.57 -4.43
CA PHE A 55 7.12 1.70 -4.16
C PHE A 55 7.56 0.89 -2.93
N ASP A 56 6.71 0.79 -1.92
CA ASP A 56 7.03 0.12 -0.67
C ASP A 56 6.61 -1.36 -0.69
N MET A 57 5.43 -1.65 -1.23
CA MET A 57 4.80 -2.97 -1.12
C MET A 57 4.84 -3.78 -2.41
N GLY A 58 5.20 -3.20 -3.56
CA GLY A 58 5.07 -3.81 -4.89
C GLY A 58 3.69 -3.59 -5.52
N GLU A 59 3.33 -4.33 -6.56
CA GLU A 59 2.03 -4.14 -7.23
C GLU A 59 0.88 -4.69 -6.40
N LEU A 60 -0.23 -3.94 -6.27
CA LEU A 60 -1.44 -4.45 -5.64
C LEU A 60 -2.00 -5.62 -6.46
N LYS A 61 -2.12 -6.80 -5.84
CA LYS A 61 -2.66 -8.00 -6.47
C LYS A 61 -4.14 -8.25 -6.14
N THR A 62 -4.71 -7.48 -5.22
CA THR A 62 -6.12 -7.55 -4.80
C THR A 62 -6.80 -6.20 -5.03
N PRO A 63 -6.92 -5.75 -6.29
CA PRO A 63 -7.54 -4.47 -6.58
C PRO A 63 -9.00 -4.47 -6.10
N PRO A 64 -9.53 -3.30 -5.70
CA PRO A 64 -10.90 -3.20 -5.17
C PRO A 64 -11.93 -3.50 -6.27
N ALA A 65 -11.55 -3.35 -7.54
CA ALA A 65 -12.39 -3.69 -8.67
C ALA A 65 -11.61 -4.40 -9.79
N GLY A 66 -12.29 -5.34 -10.46
CA GLY A 66 -11.71 -6.18 -11.49
C GLY A 66 -11.56 -7.64 -11.04
N GLN A 67 -10.78 -8.41 -11.81
CA GLN A 67 -10.48 -9.80 -11.50
C GLN A 67 -9.21 -9.90 -10.66
N THR A 68 -9.27 -10.72 -9.61
CA THR A 68 -8.11 -11.16 -8.85
C THR A 68 -7.75 -12.58 -9.27
N ASP A 69 -6.46 -12.90 -9.26
CA ASP A 69 -5.99 -14.26 -9.48
C ASP A 69 -6.51 -15.20 -8.36
N PRO A 70 -7.06 -16.39 -8.68
CA PRO A 70 -7.54 -17.34 -7.67
C PRO A 70 -6.51 -17.72 -6.60
N GLU A 71 -5.21 -17.81 -6.94
CA GLU A 71 -4.16 -18.11 -5.96
C GLU A 71 -4.00 -16.97 -4.95
N ILE A 72 -4.12 -15.72 -5.43
CA ILE A 72 -4.06 -14.53 -4.59
C ILE A 72 -5.31 -14.43 -3.71
N GLU A 73 -6.49 -14.79 -4.23
CA GLU A 73 -7.71 -14.89 -3.43
C GLU A 73 -7.58 -15.92 -2.31
N ASN A 74 -7.01 -17.09 -2.61
CA ASN A 74 -6.75 -18.11 -1.59
C ASN A 74 -5.77 -17.62 -0.52
N ALA A 75 -4.70 -16.93 -0.92
CA ALA A 75 -3.75 -16.32 0.01
C ALA A 75 -4.43 -15.26 0.89
N ARG A 76 -5.28 -14.41 0.30
CA ARG A 76 -6.07 -13.41 1.03
C ARG A 76 -7.01 -14.09 2.04
N GLY A 77 -7.71 -15.15 1.63
CA GLY A 77 -8.58 -15.93 2.51
C GLY A 77 -7.83 -16.53 3.68
N TYR A 78 -6.70 -17.20 3.42
CA TYR A 78 -5.84 -17.77 4.46
C TYR A 78 -5.43 -16.73 5.51
N VAL A 79 -4.92 -15.58 5.08
CA VAL A 79 -4.48 -14.53 6.00
C VAL A 79 -5.66 -13.93 6.75
N SER A 80 -6.81 -13.76 6.09
CA SER A 80 -8.04 -13.30 6.73
C SER A 80 -8.48 -14.24 7.85
N ASP A 81 -8.40 -15.55 7.64
CA ASP A 81 -8.74 -16.56 8.65
C ASP A 81 -7.78 -16.54 9.84
N VAL A 82 -6.49 -16.25 9.61
CA VAL A 82 -5.52 -16.08 10.70
C VAL A 82 -5.79 -14.79 11.47
N LEU A 83 -6.06 -13.68 10.77
CA LEU A 83 -6.39 -12.38 11.36
C LEU A 83 -7.66 -12.46 12.23
N ASP A 84 -8.71 -13.14 11.74
CA ASP A 84 -9.96 -13.31 12.47
C ASP A 84 -9.74 -14.08 13.78
N ARG A 85 -8.90 -15.13 13.76
CA ARG A 85 -8.57 -15.90 14.98
C ARG A 85 -7.81 -15.09 16.03
N VAL A 86 -6.92 -14.19 15.62
CA VAL A 86 -6.10 -13.41 16.58
C VAL A 86 -6.76 -12.11 17.02
N ALA A 87 -7.59 -11.49 16.18
CA ALA A 87 -8.10 -10.14 16.42
C ALA A 87 -9.58 -9.92 16.03
N GLY A 88 -10.25 -10.89 15.39
CA GLY A 88 -11.62 -10.74 14.88
C GLY A 88 -12.62 -10.31 15.95
N ASP A 89 -12.57 -10.95 17.12
CA ASP A 89 -13.39 -10.61 18.29
C ASP A 89 -13.19 -9.16 18.76
N ALA A 90 -11.95 -8.66 18.74
CA ALA A 90 -11.62 -7.32 19.21
C ALA A 90 -12.05 -6.26 18.19
N LEU A 91 -11.82 -6.51 16.90
CA LEU A 91 -12.24 -5.65 15.79
C LEU A 91 -13.78 -5.56 15.73
N SER A 92 -14.47 -6.70 15.79
CA SER A 92 -15.93 -6.79 15.73
C SER A 92 -16.62 -6.04 16.89
N LYS A 93 -16.11 -6.17 18.13
CA LYS A 93 -16.65 -5.45 19.29
C LYS A 93 -16.59 -3.93 19.13
N ARG A 94 -15.67 -3.43 18.31
CA ARG A 94 -15.52 -2.00 18.00
C ARG A 94 -16.22 -1.59 16.70
N GLY A 95 -16.83 -2.54 15.98
CA GLY A 95 -17.45 -2.28 14.69
C GLY A 95 -16.44 -1.95 13.59
N LEU A 96 -15.18 -2.38 13.75
CA LEU A 96 -14.13 -2.13 12.77
C LEU A 96 -14.17 -3.21 11.70
N GLU A 97 -14.24 -2.77 10.45
CA GLU A 97 -14.08 -3.64 9.29
C GLU A 97 -12.70 -3.41 8.69
N LEU A 98 -11.82 -4.40 8.84
CA LEU A 98 -10.46 -4.36 8.32
C LEU A 98 -10.39 -5.12 6.99
N ARG A 99 -10.00 -4.42 5.92
CA ARG A 99 -9.86 -5.00 4.58
C ARG A 99 -8.43 -5.46 4.34
N LEU A 100 -8.25 -6.71 3.95
CA LEU A 100 -6.93 -7.23 3.63
C LEU A 100 -6.57 -7.01 2.16
N GLU A 101 -5.37 -6.50 1.93
CA GLU A 101 -4.78 -6.31 0.60
C GLU A 101 -3.46 -7.08 0.49
N ILE A 102 -3.33 -7.84 -0.61
CA ILE A 102 -2.11 -8.55 -0.98
C ILE A 102 -1.37 -7.77 -2.06
N TYR A 103 -0.09 -7.53 -1.83
CA TYR A 103 0.85 -6.89 -2.75
C TYR A 103 1.95 -7.84 -3.22
N SER A 104 2.56 -7.54 -4.35
CA SER A 104 3.53 -8.43 -5.01
C SER A 104 4.95 -8.38 -4.46
N GLY A 105 5.27 -7.45 -3.55
CA GLY A 105 6.63 -7.18 -3.10
C GLY A 105 7.29 -8.40 -2.45
N ASP A 106 8.61 -8.46 -2.58
CA ASP A 106 9.41 -9.61 -2.13
C ASP A 106 10.09 -9.41 -0.77
N VAL A 107 10.21 -8.16 -0.31
CA VAL A 107 10.73 -7.83 1.03
C VAL A 107 9.58 -7.97 2.03
N PRO A 108 9.64 -8.89 3.02
CA PRO A 108 8.55 -9.11 3.97
C PRO A 108 8.07 -7.82 4.64
N GLN A 109 6.82 -7.43 4.39
CA GLN A 109 6.25 -6.21 4.95
C GLN A 109 4.73 -6.34 5.17
N ALA A 110 4.27 -5.71 6.25
CA ALA A 110 2.88 -5.44 6.53
C ALA A 110 2.72 -3.95 6.85
N ALA A 111 1.56 -3.37 6.53
CA ALA A 111 1.23 -1.99 6.83
C ALA A 111 -0.26 -1.84 7.10
N LEU A 112 -0.63 -0.83 7.89
CA LEU A 112 -2.00 -0.36 8.00
C LEU A 112 -2.19 0.88 7.14
N ASP A 113 -3.39 1.05 6.60
CA ASP A 113 -3.76 2.20 5.80
C ASP A 113 -5.23 2.54 6.06
N ASP A 114 -5.48 3.74 6.56
CA ASP A 114 -6.79 4.32 6.88
C ASP A 114 -7.12 5.56 6.04
N ASN A 115 -6.21 5.93 5.13
CA ASN A 115 -6.19 7.17 4.38
C ASN A 115 -7.58 7.56 3.83
N MET A 116 -8.19 8.57 4.48
CA MET A 116 -9.43 9.24 4.09
C MET A 116 -9.19 10.41 3.13
N TYR A 117 -7.93 10.82 2.91
CA TYR A 117 -7.61 11.90 1.97
C TYR A 117 -8.04 11.56 0.54
N GLY A 118 -8.04 10.28 0.15
CA GLY A 118 -8.56 9.85 -1.14
C GLY A 118 -10.03 10.24 -1.33
N GLU A 119 -10.86 9.95 -0.32
CA GLU A 119 -12.27 10.30 -0.33
C GLU A 119 -12.50 11.82 -0.32
N GLN A 120 -11.74 12.55 0.50
CA GLN A 120 -11.82 14.00 0.54
C GLN A 120 -11.42 14.63 -0.80
N ALA A 121 -10.29 14.20 -1.38
CA ALA A 121 -9.80 14.70 -2.66
C ALA A 121 -10.79 14.37 -3.80
N TRP A 122 -11.44 13.20 -3.75
CA TRP A 122 -12.51 12.86 -4.67
C TRP A 122 -13.69 13.81 -4.53
N LYS A 123 -14.16 14.05 -3.31
CA LYS A 123 -15.30 14.95 -3.02
C LYS A 123 -15.05 16.38 -3.46
N GLU A 124 -13.82 16.88 -3.35
CA GLU A 124 -13.44 18.21 -3.84
C GLU A 124 -13.53 18.31 -5.37
N GLN A 125 -13.18 17.24 -6.08
CA GLN A 125 -13.23 17.18 -7.56
C GLN A 125 -14.63 16.83 -8.09
N HIS A 126 -15.42 16.10 -7.29
CA HIS A 126 -16.71 15.54 -7.67
C HIS A 126 -17.74 15.67 -6.53
N PRO A 127 -18.18 16.89 -6.18
CA PRO A 127 -19.01 17.14 -4.99
C PRO A 127 -20.37 16.41 -5.00
N ASP A 128 -20.88 16.11 -6.19
CA ASP A 128 -22.17 15.46 -6.41
C ASP A 128 -22.07 13.94 -6.68
N LYS A 129 -20.87 13.36 -6.58
CA LYS A 129 -20.65 11.92 -6.82
C LYS A 129 -20.13 11.23 -5.56
N PRO A 130 -20.67 10.05 -5.18
CA PRO A 130 -20.05 9.24 -4.14
C PRO A 130 -18.66 8.79 -4.59
N TRP A 131 -17.78 8.51 -3.63
CA TRP A 131 -16.46 7.97 -3.93
C TRP A 131 -16.59 6.49 -4.36
N PRO A 132 -16.22 6.13 -5.60
CA PRO A 132 -16.55 4.81 -6.15
C PRO A 132 -15.85 3.66 -5.43
N VAL A 133 -14.75 3.93 -4.72
CA VAL A 133 -14.05 2.95 -3.89
C VAL A 133 -14.94 2.32 -2.82
N ARG A 134 -15.85 3.09 -2.21
CA ARG A 134 -16.78 2.54 -1.20
C ARG A 134 -17.63 1.42 -1.81
N ALA A 135 -18.23 1.68 -2.97
CA ALA A 135 -19.00 0.69 -3.71
C ALA A 135 -18.16 -0.54 -4.11
N TRP A 136 -16.93 -0.34 -4.60
CA TRP A 136 -16.03 -1.45 -4.99
C TRP A 136 -15.68 -2.36 -3.81
N LEU A 137 -15.49 -1.78 -2.63
CA LEU A 137 -15.20 -2.52 -1.40
C LEU A 137 -16.47 -3.05 -0.70
N GLY A 138 -17.66 -2.68 -1.17
CA GLY A 138 -18.92 -3.02 -0.50
C GLY A 138 -19.14 -2.27 0.81
N ALA A 139 -18.49 -1.11 0.98
CA ALA A 139 -18.74 -0.20 2.09
C ALA A 139 -19.94 0.72 1.76
N PRO A 140 -20.78 1.12 2.74
CA PRO A 140 -21.90 2.02 2.49
C PRO A 140 -21.44 3.41 2.03
N ASP A 141 -22.04 3.94 0.97
CA ASP A 141 -21.68 5.22 0.35
C ASP A 141 -21.85 6.42 1.29
N ASP A 142 -22.76 6.35 2.26
CA ASP A 142 -23.06 7.39 3.24
C ASP A 142 -22.35 7.20 4.59
N SER A 143 -21.52 6.15 4.70
CA SER A 143 -20.78 5.87 5.91
C SER A 143 -19.68 6.91 6.12
N LYS A 144 -19.65 7.49 7.32
CA LYS A 144 -18.52 8.31 7.78
C LYS A 144 -17.37 7.47 8.33
N ALA A 145 -17.56 6.15 8.46
CA ALA A 145 -16.52 5.29 9.00
C ALA A 145 -15.32 5.24 8.03
N PRO A 146 -14.10 5.30 8.57
CA PRO A 146 -12.89 5.09 7.79
C PRO A 146 -12.85 3.68 7.19
N ILE A 147 -12.15 3.56 6.06
CA ILE A 147 -11.88 2.26 5.45
C ILE A 147 -10.50 1.81 5.93
N TYR A 148 -10.48 1.01 6.98
CA TYR A 148 -9.23 0.43 7.48
C TYR A 148 -8.77 -0.69 6.58
N ARG A 149 -7.49 -0.67 6.22
CA ARG A 149 -6.86 -1.67 5.37
C ARG A 149 -5.60 -2.19 6.04
N MET A 150 -5.36 -3.48 5.89
CA MET A 150 -4.10 -4.11 6.21
C MET A 150 -3.49 -4.58 4.90
N ALA A 151 -2.35 -4.00 4.54
CA ALA A 151 -1.56 -4.42 3.42
C ALA A 151 -0.52 -5.45 3.88
N ILE A 152 -0.42 -6.57 3.18
CA ILE A 152 0.70 -7.50 3.30
C ILE A 152 1.27 -7.75 1.91
N ASN A 153 2.52 -8.20 1.81
CA ASN A 153 3.06 -8.65 0.53
C ASN A 153 3.37 -10.15 0.49
N LEU A 154 3.54 -10.66 -0.73
CA LEU A 154 3.86 -12.07 -0.97
C LEU A 154 5.24 -12.46 -0.39
N GLY A 155 6.16 -11.51 -0.25
CA GLY A 155 7.42 -11.69 0.46
C GLY A 155 7.21 -12.16 1.89
N MET A 156 6.26 -11.56 2.61
CA MET A 156 5.87 -11.97 3.96
C MET A 156 5.41 -13.43 3.96
N LEU A 157 4.45 -13.78 3.10
CA LEU A 157 3.88 -15.13 3.06
C LEU A 157 4.88 -16.23 2.68
N ARG A 158 5.98 -15.88 1.99
CA ARG A 158 7.04 -16.83 1.66
C ARG A 158 8.14 -16.91 2.72
N ALA A 159 8.34 -15.85 3.48
CA ALA A 159 9.41 -15.77 4.47
C ALA A 159 9.02 -16.40 5.81
N LEU A 160 7.74 -16.34 6.17
CA LEU A 160 7.24 -16.94 7.41
C LEU A 160 7.12 -18.46 7.23
N GLU A 161 7.71 -19.20 8.16
CA GLU A 161 7.76 -20.67 8.11
C GLU A 161 6.53 -21.28 8.77
N THR A 162 5.87 -20.53 9.67
CA THR A 162 4.74 -21.01 10.46
C THR A 162 3.57 -20.03 10.46
N GLU A 163 2.38 -20.59 10.70
CA GLU A 163 1.17 -19.79 10.92
C GLU A 163 1.29 -18.89 12.15
N ASP A 164 1.99 -19.33 13.20
CA ASP A 164 2.16 -18.57 14.45
C ASP A 164 2.96 -17.27 14.23
N GLU A 165 3.95 -17.27 13.32
CA GLU A 165 4.69 -16.06 12.98
C GLU A 165 3.81 -15.06 12.22
N LEU A 166 2.96 -15.55 11.31
CA LEU A 166 1.99 -14.71 10.63
C LEU A 166 0.97 -14.15 11.62
N ALA A 167 0.44 -15.00 12.49
CA ALA A 167 -0.48 -14.65 13.56
C ALA A 167 0.09 -13.55 14.47
N PHE A 168 1.37 -13.66 14.85
CA PHE A 168 2.05 -12.65 15.65
C PHE A 168 2.08 -11.28 14.97
N ILE A 169 2.48 -11.22 13.70
CA ILE A 169 2.55 -9.96 12.94
C ILE A 169 1.16 -9.37 12.75
N LEU A 170 0.17 -10.18 12.39
CA LEU A 170 -1.21 -9.73 12.21
C LEU A 170 -1.80 -9.21 13.53
N ALA A 171 -1.50 -9.85 14.65
CA ALA A 171 -1.92 -9.39 15.97
C ALA A 171 -1.28 -8.04 16.35
N GLU A 172 0.02 -7.86 16.08
CA GLU A 172 0.72 -6.59 16.32
C GLU A 172 0.08 -5.45 15.51
N GLN A 173 -0.16 -5.66 14.22
CA GLN A 173 -0.81 -4.65 13.39
C GLN A 173 -2.26 -4.40 13.84
N ALA A 174 -3.01 -5.44 14.20
CA ALA A 174 -4.37 -5.25 14.72
C ALA A 174 -4.39 -4.45 16.03
N GLU A 175 -3.42 -4.64 16.93
CA GLU A 175 -3.32 -3.83 18.15
C GLU A 175 -3.05 -2.35 17.84
N ILE A 176 -2.16 -2.04 16.89
CA ILE A 176 -1.89 -0.66 16.47
C ILE A 176 -3.20 0.00 15.98
N LEU A 177 -3.95 -0.69 15.13
CA LEU A 177 -5.24 -0.22 14.64
C LEU A 177 -6.25 -0.01 15.78
N LEU A 178 -6.37 -0.98 16.68
CA LEU A 178 -7.30 -0.90 17.81
C LEU A 178 -6.96 0.25 18.75
N ASP A 179 -5.67 0.53 18.97
CA ASP A 179 -5.23 1.64 19.79
C ASP A 179 -5.44 3.00 19.10
N HIS A 180 -5.18 3.08 17.80
CA HIS A 180 -5.49 4.27 16.99
C HIS A 180 -6.98 4.59 17.04
N ASP A 181 -7.86 3.64 16.71
CA ASP A 181 -9.32 3.84 16.77
C ASP A 181 -9.81 4.21 18.18
N LYS A 182 -9.07 3.84 19.23
CA LYS A 182 -9.37 4.28 20.61
C LYS A 182 -9.07 5.76 20.82
N ARG A 183 -7.97 6.24 20.26
CA ARG A 183 -7.49 7.61 20.41
C ARG A 183 -8.20 8.56 19.46
N ASP A 184 -8.50 8.08 18.26
CA ASP A 184 -9.10 8.84 17.18
C ASP A 184 -10.14 8.00 16.40
N PRO A 185 -11.33 7.79 16.98
CA PRO A 185 -12.38 6.97 16.36
C PRO A 185 -12.98 7.58 15.08
N ASN A 186 -12.69 8.86 14.79
CA ASN A 186 -13.14 9.54 13.59
C ASN A 186 -12.08 9.56 12.50
N ASN A 187 -10.86 9.07 12.78
CA ASN A 187 -9.74 9.03 11.86
C ASN A 187 -9.40 10.43 11.27
N GLU A 188 -9.31 11.41 12.16
CA GLU A 188 -8.88 12.78 11.87
C GLU A 188 -7.35 12.89 11.74
N GLU A 189 -6.60 11.97 12.35
CA GLU A 189 -5.15 11.81 12.30
C GLU A 189 -4.79 10.49 11.59
N LEU A 190 -3.78 10.52 10.72
CA LEU A 190 -3.26 9.31 10.06
C LEU A 190 -2.67 8.32 11.08
N LEU A 191 -2.88 7.03 10.82
CA LEU A 191 -2.14 5.91 11.44
C LEU A 191 -0.61 6.02 11.33
#